data_AF-A0A955YDR0-F1
#
_entry.id   AF-A0A955YDR0-F1
#
_cell.length_a   1.000
_cell.length_b   1.000
_cell.length_c   1.000
_cell.angle_alpha   90.00
_cell.angle_beta   90.00
_cell.angle_gamma   90.00
#
_symmetry.space_group_name_H-M   'P 1'
#
loop_
_entity.id
_entity.type
_entity.pdbx_description
1 polymer ?
#
loop_
_entity_poly.entity_id
_entity_poly.type
_entity_poly.pdbx_seq_one_letter_code
_entity_poly.pdbx_strand_id
1 'polypeptide(L)'
;MVPTKADKEEAARIGRVPGTSVWDVDETTVGQALAIREHDRLERSDGATRPAEDDTPPHEPWAFAIGVAAARRIGAQHGREVDVVTDPRADLTLPGAHGHALIEGLARPAGHSRQAQTALLKDLVEAMSRHD
;
A
#
# COMPACT_ATOMS: atom_id res chain seq x y z
N MET A 1 2.91 -6.55 -1.30
CA MET A 1 3.58 -5.83 -2.40
C MET A 1 4.99 -5.49 -1.95
N VAL A 2 5.89 -5.03 -2.82
CA VAL A 2 7.17 -4.46 -2.36
C VAL A 2 7.06 -2.94 -2.41
N PRO A 3 7.53 -2.18 -1.38
CA PRO A 3 7.65 -0.73 -1.49
C PRO A 3 8.36 -0.35 -2.78
N THR A 4 7.74 0.55 -3.55
CA THR A 4 8.23 1.02 -4.83
C THR A 4 9.49 1.88 -4.67
N LYS A 5 10.13 2.26 -5.79
CA LYS A 5 11.24 3.21 -5.76
C LYS A 5 10.79 4.57 -5.20
N ALA A 6 9.61 5.04 -5.60
CA ALA A 6 9.02 6.27 -5.10
C ALA A 6 8.76 6.19 -3.59
N ASP A 7 8.21 5.08 -3.08
CA ASP A 7 8.00 4.88 -1.65
C ASP A 7 9.29 4.97 -0.85
N LYS A 8 10.39 4.43 -1.41
CA LYS A 8 11.72 4.44 -0.77
C LYS A 8 12.37 5.81 -0.76
N GLU A 9 12.40 6.49 -1.91
CA GLU A 9 12.94 7.86 -2.03
C GLU A 9 12.18 8.81 -1.12
N GLU A 10 10.87 8.66 -1.08
CA GLU A 10 10.02 9.49 -0.29
C GLU A 10 10.12 9.19 1.20
N ALA A 11 10.25 7.91 1.57
CA ALA A 11 10.50 7.52 2.94
C ALA A 11 11.82 8.09 3.46
N ALA A 12 12.86 8.06 2.64
CA ALA A 12 14.13 8.70 2.94
C ALA A 12 13.98 10.22 3.13
N ARG A 13 13.16 10.89 2.31
CA ARG A 13 12.92 12.35 2.40
C ARG A 13 12.33 12.77 3.74
N ILE A 14 11.43 11.97 4.31
CA ILE A 14 10.71 12.32 5.55
C ILE A 14 11.17 11.50 6.78
N GLY A 15 12.30 10.79 6.67
CA GLY A 15 12.88 10.05 7.79
C GLY A 15 12.06 8.85 8.28
N ARG A 16 11.22 8.27 7.42
CA ARG A 16 10.40 7.08 7.74
C ARG A 16 10.96 5.81 7.13
N VAL A 17 10.43 4.67 7.55
CA VAL A 17 10.68 3.39 6.88
C VAL A 17 9.80 3.31 5.61
N PRO A 18 10.33 2.85 4.47
CA PRO A 18 9.51 2.65 3.27
C PRO A 18 8.31 1.74 3.55
N GLY A 19 7.12 2.22 3.19
CA GLY A 19 5.86 1.51 3.37
C GLY A 19 5.05 1.38 2.09
N THR A 20 3.98 0.61 2.15
CA THR A 20 3.04 0.41 1.03
C THR A 20 1.67 0.98 1.43
N SER A 21 1.05 1.75 0.53
CA SER A 21 -0.32 2.24 0.68
C SER A 21 -1.33 1.11 0.77
N VAL A 22 -2.20 1.21 1.77
CA VAL A 22 -3.31 0.29 2.04
C VAL A 22 -4.50 1.09 2.56
N TRP A 23 -5.63 0.41 2.69
CA TRP A 23 -6.85 0.97 3.23
C TRP A 23 -7.32 0.13 4.42
N ASP A 24 -7.72 0.81 5.49
CA ASP A 24 -8.42 0.18 6.60
C ASP A 24 -9.83 -0.20 6.15
N VAL A 25 -10.12 -1.50 6.19
CA VAL A 25 -11.42 -2.08 5.80
C VAL A 25 -12.56 -1.62 6.71
N ASP A 26 -12.26 -1.24 7.95
CA ASP A 26 -13.27 -0.82 8.92
C ASP A 26 -13.71 0.64 8.69
N GLU A 27 -12.88 1.44 8.03
CA GLU A 27 -13.12 2.86 7.78
C GLU A 27 -13.34 3.20 6.30
N THR A 28 -12.88 2.35 5.37
CA THR A 28 -12.93 2.60 3.92
C THR A 28 -13.36 1.37 3.15
N THR A 29 -14.48 1.50 2.43
CA THR A 29 -14.93 0.45 1.51
C THR A 29 -13.97 0.35 0.32
N VAL A 30 -13.88 -0.83 -0.29
CA VAL A 30 -13.09 -1.05 -1.52
C VAL A 30 -13.47 -0.04 -2.62
N GLY A 31 -14.76 0.24 -2.80
CA GLY A 31 -15.23 1.21 -3.79
C GLY A 31 -14.72 2.64 -3.55
N GLN A 32 -14.66 3.08 -2.30
CA GLN A 32 -14.12 4.41 -1.94
C GLN A 32 -12.61 4.47 -2.15
N ALA A 33 -11.88 3.43 -1.74
CA ALA A 33 -10.44 3.32 -1.95
C ALA A 33 -10.06 3.38 -3.44
N LEU A 34 -10.87 2.76 -4.31
CA LEU A 34 -10.71 2.81 -5.76
C LEU A 34 -10.92 4.23 -6.32
N ALA A 35 -11.98 4.91 -5.86
CA ALA A 35 -12.28 6.27 -6.31
C ALA A 35 -11.17 7.27 -5.93
N ILE A 36 -10.62 7.15 -4.72
CA ILE A 36 -9.51 7.99 -4.26
C ILE A 36 -8.25 7.73 -5.09
N ARG A 37 -7.89 6.46 -5.33
CA ARG A 37 -6.71 6.13 -6.15
C ARG A 37 -6.81 6.72 -7.56
N GLU A 38 -7.98 6.67 -8.18
CA GLU A 38 -8.16 7.22 -9.52
C GLU A 38 -8.04 8.75 -9.52
N HIS A 39 -8.60 9.43 -8.52
CA HIS A 39 -8.39 10.88 -8.32
C HIS A 39 -6.90 11.22 -8.19
N ASP A 40 -6.20 10.50 -7.34
CA ASP A 40 -4.76 10.61 -7.10
C ASP A 40 -3.89 10.32 -8.35
N ARG A 41 -4.37 9.45 -9.24
CA ARG A 41 -3.71 9.12 -10.51
C ARG A 41 -3.84 10.29 -11.48
N LEU A 42 -5.03 10.87 -11.56
CA LEU A 42 -5.34 11.99 -12.46
C LEU A 42 -4.59 13.27 -12.05
N GLU A 43 -4.53 13.58 -10.76
CA GLU A 43 -3.82 14.77 -10.24
C GLU A 43 -2.29 14.68 -10.42
N ARG A 44 -1.70 13.48 -10.35
CA ARG A 44 -0.26 13.28 -10.62
C ARG A 44 0.10 13.33 -12.12
N SER A 45 -0.89 13.39 -13.00
CA SER A 45 -0.71 13.35 -14.46
C SER A 45 -0.78 14.71 -15.14
N ASP A 46 -0.25 15.75 -14.50
CA ASP A 46 0.02 17.05 -15.13
C ASP A 46 1.21 17.00 -16.11
N GLY A 47 1.03 16.28 -17.23
CA GLY A 47 1.90 16.42 -18.39
C GLY A 47 2.10 15.20 -19.30
N ALA A 48 1.47 14.04 -19.03
CA ALA A 48 1.60 12.87 -19.90
C ALA A 48 0.23 12.33 -20.29
N THR A 49 -0.06 12.49 -21.58
CA THR A 49 -1.10 11.93 -22.43
C THR A 49 -1.97 10.82 -21.82
N ARG A 50 -3.29 11.05 -21.90
CA ARG A 50 -4.38 10.07 -21.81
C ARG A 50 -3.93 8.69 -22.35
N PRO A 51 -4.14 7.57 -21.63
CA PRO A 51 -3.82 6.26 -22.17
C PRO A 51 -4.69 6.02 -23.42
N ALA A 52 -4.06 5.53 -24.48
CA ALA A 52 -4.74 5.07 -25.68
C ALA A 52 -5.77 3.99 -25.31
N GLU A 53 -6.87 3.94 -26.07
CA GLU A 53 -8.09 3.14 -25.83
C GLU A 53 -7.91 1.61 -25.87
N ASP A 54 -6.72 1.06 -25.62
CA ASP A 54 -6.49 -0.40 -25.62
C ASP A 54 -5.42 -0.90 -24.65
N ASP A 55 -4.90 -0.07 -23.74
CA ASP A 55 -4.06 -0.53 -22.63
C ASP A 55 -4.92 -0.65 -21.36
N THR A 56 -5.78 -1.67 -21.32
CA THR A 56 -6.23 -2.17 -20.02
C THR A 56 -5.05 -2.98 -19.45
N PRO A 57 -4.36 -2.53 -18.38
CA PRO A 57 -3.39 -3.40 -17.74
C PRO A 57 -4.16 -4.65 -17.29
N PRO A 58 -3.78 -5.85 -17.75
CA PRO A 58 -4.47 -7.06 -17.32
C PRO A 58 -4.18 -7.20 -15.83
N HIS A 59 -5.24 -7.09 -15.02
CA HIS A 59 -5.24 -7.13 -13.56
C HIS A 59 -4.64 -5.89 -12.89
N GLU A 60 -5.47 -4.94 -12.50
CA GLU A 60 -5.19 -4.12 -11.31
C GLU A 60 -6.48 -3.39 -10.94
N PRO A 61 -6.98 -3.59 -9.71
CA PRO A 61 -6.89 -2.39 -8.92
C PRO A 61 -6.53 -2.67 -7.46
N TRP A 62 -5.33 -2.26 -7.13
CA TRP A 62 -4.70 -2.36 -5.83
C TRP A 62 -5.21 -1.28 -4.86
N ALA A 63 -6.53 -1.17 -4.71
CA ALA A 63 -7.11 -0.68 -3.47
C ALA A 63 -6.97 -1.80 -2.45
N PHE A 64 -5.78 -1.95 -1.88
CA PHE A 64 -5.50 -3.04 -0.95
C PHE A 64 -6.12 -2.73 0.39
N ALA A 65 -7.27 -3.36 0.63
CA ALA A 65 -7.88 -3.37 1.94
C ALA A 65 -7.22 -4.50 2.74
N ILE A 66 -6.68 -4.19 3.92
CA ILE A 66 -6.13 -5.20 4.83
C ILE A 66 -6.42 -4.78 6.26
N GLY A 67 -7.01 -5.70 7.04
CA GLY A 67 -7.21 -5.44 8.46
C GLY A 67 -5.87 -5.33 9.20
N VAL A 68 -5.77 -4.34 10.10
CA VAL A 68 -4.57 -4.10 10.92
C VAL A 68 -4.10 -5.37 11.64
N ALA A 69 -5.02 -6.13 12.20
CA ALA A 69 -4.73 -7.41 12.88
C ALA A 69 -4.11 -8.45 11.93
N ALA A 70 -4.52 -8.49 10.66
CA ALA A 70 -3.97 -9.41 9.69
C ALA A 70 -2.53 -9.04 9.31
N ALA A 71 -2.26 -7.75 9.06
CA ALA A 71 -0.91 -7.26 8.75
C ALA A 71 0.07 -7.55 9.91
N ARG A 72 -0.31 -7.21 11.14
CA ARG A 72 0.50 -7.47 12.35
C ARG A 72 0.76 -8.96 12.56
N ARG A 73 -0.26 -9.81 12.38
CA ARG A 73 -0.13 -11.27 12.49
C ARG A 73 0.85 -11.84 11.45
N ILE A 74 0.78 -11.38 10.20
CA ILE A 74 1.72 -11.79 9.15
C ILE A 74 3.13 -11.34 9.51
N GLY A 75 3.31 -10.09 9.96
CA GLY A 75 4.59 -9.62 10.48
C GLY A 75 5.16 -10.57 11.54
N ALA A 76 4.37 -10.87 12.57
CA ALA A 76 4.77 -11.75 13.67
C ALA A 76 5.16 -13.17 13.21
N GLN A 77 4.43 -13.75 12.24
CA GLN A 77 4.76 -15.07 11.65
C GLN A 77 6.14 -15.09 10.97
N HIS A 78 6.58 -13.95 10.45
CA HIS A 78 7.90 -13.78 9.83
C HIS A 78 8.96 -13.29 10.82
N GLY A 79 8.63 -13.14 12.11
CA GLY A 79 9.54 -12.57 13.11
C GLY A 79 9.79 -11.07 12.89
N ARG A 80 8.80 -10.35 12.39
CA ARG A 80 8.90 -8.96 11.93
C ARG A 80 7.89 -8.08 12.64
N GLU A 81 8.35 -6.90 13.04
CA GLU A 81 7.45 -5.82 13.43
C GLU A 81 6.96 -5.12 12.16
N VAL A 82 5.66 -5.24 11.92
CA VAL A 82 4.92 -4.63 10.81
C VAL A 82 3.72 -3.94 11.44
N ASP A 83 3.48 -2.70 11.05
CA ASP A 83 2.34 -1.94 11.54
C ASP A 83 1.59 -1.23 10.42
N VAL A 84 0.33 -0.92 10.66
CA VAL A 84 -0.51 -0.11 9.79
C VAL A 84 -0.69 1.24 10.47
N VAL A 85 -0.23 2.30 9.82
CA VAL A 85 -0.30 3.67 10.34
C VAL A 85 -1.17 4.52 9.43
N THR A 86 -1.90 5.48 9.99
CA THR A 86 -2.64 6.48 9.20
C THR A 86 -1.69 7.15 8.20
N ASP A 87 -2.11 7.27 6.94
CA ASP A 87 -1.27 7.98 5.96
C ASP A 87 -1.28 9.48 6.31
N PRO A 88 -0.13 10.08 6.69
CA PRO A 88 -0.06 11.52 6.97
C PRO A 88 -0.36 12.40 5.75
N ARG A 89 -0.54 11.82 4.56
CA ARG A 89 -0.81 12.51 3.29
C ARG A 89 -2.20 12.25 2.76
N ALA A 90 -3.02 11.50 3.49
CA ALA A 90 -4.39 11.29 3.10
C ALA A 90 -5.05 12.65 2.89
N ASP A 91 -5.53 12.92 1.68
CA ASP A 91 -6.35 14.10 1.44
C ASP A 91 -7.71 13.85 2.10
N LEU A 92 -7.84 14.27 3.35
CA LEU A 92 -9.03 14.06 4.17
C LEU A 92 -10.28 14.73 3.60
N THR A 93 -10.18 15.52 2.53
CA THR A 93 -11.33 16.05 1.81
C THR A 93 -12.02 15.00 0.92
N LEU A 94 -11.34 13.90 0.59
CA LEU A 94 -11.88 12.83 -0.25
C LEU A 94 -12.66 11.80 0.57
N PRO A 95 -13.85 11.35 0.10
CA PRO A 95 -14.62 10.32 0.77
C PRO A 95 -13.87 9.00 0.90
N GLY A 96 -13.55 8.59 2.13
CA GLY A 96 -12.78 7.38 2.43
C GLY A 96 -11.30 7.64 2.73
N ALA A 97 -10.81 8.88 2.62
CA ALA A 97 -9.40 9.18 2.92
C ALA A 97 -9.02 8.93 4.39
N HIS A 98 -9.99 8.94 5.31
CA HIS A 98 -9.76 8.63 6.72
C HIS A 98 -9.20 7.22 6.96
N GLY A 99 -9.62 6.23 6.17
CA GLY A 99 -9.03 4.90 6.25
C GLY A 99 -7.81 4.71 5.34
N HIS A 100 -7.25 5.77 4.76
CA HIS A 100 -5.98 5.63 4.04
C HIS A 100 -4.84 5.41 5.02
N ALA A 101 -4.07 4.36 4.77
CA ALA A 101 -3.01 3.94 5.66
C ALA A 101 -1.77 3.46 4.90
N LEU A 102 -0.71 3.28 5.66
CA LEU A 102 0.56 2.75 5.19
C LEU A 102 0.93 1.53 6.03
N ILE A 103 1.45 0.49 5.39
CA ILE A 103 2.15 -0.57 6.11
C ILE A 103 3.61 -0.18 6.27
N GLU A 104 4.06 0.01 7.51
CA GLU A 104 5.46 0.25 7.85
C GLU A 104 6.20 -1.05 8.22
N GLY A 105 7.51 -0.93 8.44
CA GLY A 105 8.35 -2.09 8.80
C GLY A 105 8.67 -3.01 7.62
N LEU A 106 8.37 -2.60 6.38
CA LEU A 106 8.61 -3.42 5.18
C LEU A 106 10.06 -3.40 4.70
N ALA A 107 10.90 -2.48 5.18
CA ALA A 107 12.32 -2.50 4.83
C ALA A 107 12.98 -3.80 5.31
N ARG A 108 13.86 -4.39 4.49
CA ARG A 108 14.60 -5.58 4.90
C ARG A 108 15.64 -5.20 5.96
N PRO A 109 15.59 -5.74 7.18
CA PRO A 109 16.58 -5.45 8.22
C PRO A 109 17.95 -5.99 7.84
N ALA A 110 19.00 -5.42 8.42
CA ALA A 110 20.34 -5.98 8.31
C ALA A 110 20.36 -7.43 8.82
N GLY A 111 21.13 -8.29 8.15
CA GLY A 111 21.23 -9.72 8.49
C GLY A 111 20.07 -10.61 8.00
N HIS A 112 18.96 -10.05 7.49
CA HIS A 112 17.87 -10.86 6.93
C HIS A 112 18.15 -11.27 5.48
N SER A 113 17.81 -12.53 5.16
CA SER A 113 17.95 -13.05 3.80
C SER A 113 16.97 -12.36 2.85
N ARG A 114 17.34 -12.28 1.56
CA ARG A 114 16.39 -11.81 0.52
C ARG A 114 15.17 -12.72 0.44
N GLN A 115 15.34 -14.02 0.64
CA GLN A 115 14.25 -14.99 0.58
C GLN A 115 13.21 -14.76 1.69
N ALA A 116 13.65 -14.53 2.93
CA ALA A 116 12.74 -14.22 4.03
C ALA A 116 11.96 -12.93 3.77
N GLN A 117 12.63 -11.91 3.22
CA GLN A 117 11.97 -10.68 2.79
C GLN A 117 10.91 -10.95 1.71
N THR A 118 11.24 -11.72 0.68
CA THR A 118 10.28 -12.06 -0.38
C THR A 118 9.08 -12.83 0.15
N ALA A 119 9.28 -13.75 1.10
CA ALA A 119 8.20 -14.52 1.72
C ALA A 119 7.21 -13.61 2.47
N LEU A 120 7.72 -12.71 3.34
CA LEU A 120 6.89 -11.72 4.03
C LEU A 120 6.05 -10.89 3.05
N LEU A 121 6.70 -10.34 2.01
CA LEU A 121 6.03 -9.46 1.07
C LEU A 121 4.98 -10.21 0.24
N LYS A 122 5.21 -11.49 -0.05
CA LYS A 122 4.25 -12.36 -0.75
C LYS A 122 3.02 -12.61 0.10
N ASP A 123 3.19 -13.00 1.37
CA ASP A 123 2.06 -13.27 2.27
C ASP A 123 1.23 -12.01 2.52
N LEU A 124 1.88 -10.84 2.60
CA LEU A 124 1.20 -9.55 2.64
C LEU A 124 0.42 -9.26 1.35
N VAL A 125 0.97 -9.50 0.14
CA VAL A 125 0.19 -9.36 -1.12
C VAL A 125 -1.04 -10.26 -1.06
N GLU A 126 -0.82 -11.53 -0.72
CA GLU A 126 -1.87 -12.53 -0.76
C GLU A 126 -3.01 -12.21 0.21
N ALA A 127 -2.69 -11.68 1.39
CA ALA A 127 -3.69 -11.19 2.33
C ALA A 127 -4.48 -9.99 1.78
N MET A 128 -3.81 -9.05 1.11
CA MET A 128 -4.45 -7.88 0.50
C MET A 128 -5.34 -8.24 -0.70
N SER A 129 -5.07 -9.37 -1.36
CA SER A 129 -5.82 -9.85 -2.53
C SER A 129 -7.05 -10.71 -2.19
N ARG A 130 -7.29 -11.02 -0.91
CA ARG A 130 -8.31 -12.00 -0.47
C ARG A 130 -9.63 -11.40 0.05
N HIS A 131 -9.94 -10.15 -0.30
CA HIS A 131 -11.24 -9.56 0.04
C HIS A 131 -12.23 -9.74 -1.13
N ASP A 132 -13.05 -10.80 -1.01
CA ASP A 132 -14.32 -10.97 -1.73
C ASP A 132 -15.47 -10.26 -0.99
#